data_AF-A0A060NQV3-F1
#
_entry.id   AF-A0A060NQV3-F1
#
_cell.length_a   1.000
_cell.length_b   1.000
_cell.length_c   1.000
_cell.angle_alpha   90.00
_cell.angle_beta   90.00
_cell.angle_gamma   90.00
#
_symmetry.space_group_name_H-M   'P 1'
#
loop_
_entity.id
_entity.type
_entity.pdbx_description
1 polymer ?
#
loop_
_entity_poly.entity_id
_entity_poly.type
_entity_poly.pdbx_seq_one_letter_code
_entity_poly.pdbx_strand_id
1 'polypeptide(L)'
;MNGATQASQGATQTATPPAQCRTLAELRREIDVLDARIVPLLVQRCGYVAQAARIKQDASQIVDVARIEAIVARVREQASALGGPPEVLEAAYRALIAASIEFERAEFVRLHTASAAKEQP
;
A
#
# COMPACT_ATOMS: atom_id res chain seq x y z
N MET A 1 -9.44 -36.62 11.43
CA MET A 1 -8.30 -35.71 11.16
C MET A 1 -8.88 -34.41 10.64
N ASN A 2 -9.07 -33.44 11.55
CA ASN A 2 -9.62 -32.13 11.24
C ASN A 2 -8.52 -31.23 10.68
N GLY A 3 -8.80 -30.58 9.56
CA GLY A 3 -7.96 -29.54 8.95
C GLY A 3 -8.82 -28.68 8.05
N ALA A 4 -9.91 -28.15 8.60
CA ALA A 4 -10.77 -27.22 7.91
C ALA A 4 -9.96 -25.97 7.50
N THR A 5 -9.91 -25.74 6.19
CA THR A 5 -9.48 -24.49 5.56
C THR A 5 -10.19 -23.34 6.27
N GLN A 6 -9.45 -22.57 7.08
CA GLN A 6 -9.94 -21.33 7.64
C GLN A 6 -10.05 -20.32 6.50
N ALA A 7 -11.24 -20.21 5.92
CA ALA A 7 -11.67 -19.00 5.26
C ALA A 7 -11.57 -17.88 6.28
N SER A 8 -10.59 -16.98 6.10
CA SER A 8 -10.50 -15.76 6.89
C SER A 8 -11.70 -14.89 6.56
N GLN A 9 -12.76 -15.05 7.35
CA GLN A 9 -13.90 -14.15 7.41
C GLN A 9 -13.38 -12.75 7.70
N GLY A 10 -13.35 -11.89 6.69
CA GLY A 10 -13.10 -10.47 6.88
C GLY A 10 -14.29 -9.88 7.64
N ALA A 11 -14.09 -9.59 8.93
CA ALA A 11 -15.02 -8.75 9.67
C ALA A 11 -15.31 -7.51 8.83
N THR A 12 -16.59 -7.21 8.60
CA THR A 12 -17.06 -6.06 7.83
C THR A 12 -16.51 -4.80 8.48
N GLN A 13 -15.38 -4.29 8.00
CA GLN A 13 -14.79 -3.06 8.50
C GLN A 13 -15.75 -1.93 8.11
N THR A 14 -16.30 -1.21 9.07
CA THR A 14 -17.12 -0.02 8.81
C THR A 14 -16.26 1.23 8.90
N ALA A 15 -16.39 2.16 7.96
CA ALA A 15 -15.67 3.42 8.00
C ALA A 15 -16.20 4.29 9.14
N THR A 16 -15.30 4.91 9.91
CA THR A 16 -15.70 5.93 10.89
C THR A 16 -16.22 7.16 10.13
N PRO A 17 -17.45 7.64 10.42
CA PRO A 17 -17.98 8.82 9.75
C PRO A 17 -17.15 10.07 10.10
N PRO A 18 -17.01 11.02 9.17
CA PRO A 18 -16.29 12.27 9.43
C PRO A 18 -17.01 13.12 10.49
N ALA A 19 -16.23 13.89 11.26
CA ALA A 19 -16.78 14.89 12.17
C ALA A 19 -17.50 16.01 11.40
N GLN A 20 -18.57 16.56 11.99
CA GLN A 20 -19.25 17.73 11.44
C GLN A 20 -18.44 18.99 11.72
N CYS A 21 -17.71 19.47 10.72
CA CYS A 21 -16.92 20.70 10.81
C CYS A 21 -17.77 21.93 10.43
N ARG A 22 -17.65 23.02 11.18
CA ARG A 22 -18.34 24.31 10.90
C ARG A 22 -17.43 25.33 10.25
N THR A 23 -16.12 25.13 10.33
CA THR A 23 -15.12 26.03 9.74
C THR A 23 -14.07 25.27 8.93
N LEU A 24 -13.41 25.95 8.00
CA LEU A 24 -12.27 25.38 7.27
C LEU A 24 -11.10 25.02 8.19
N ALA A 25 -10.95 25.74 9.31
CA ALA A 25 -9.89 25.46 10.29
C ALA A 25 -10.15 24.12 11.02
N GLU A 26 -11.41 23.84 11.39
CA GLU A 26 -11.81 22.55 11.93
C GLU A 26 -11.62 21.43 10.90
N LEU A 27 -12.09 21.64 9.66
CA LEU A 27 -11.96 20.66 8.58
C LEU A 27 -10.49 20.26 8.34
N ARG A 28 -9.59 21.25 8.24
CA ARG A 28 -8.16 21.00 8.03
C ARG A 28 -7.54 20.24 9.19
N ARG A 29 -7.87 20.60 10.43
CA ARG A 29 -7.39 19.89 11.62
C ARG A 29 -7.78 18.41 11.60
N GLU A 30 -9.02 18.10 11.25
CA GLU A 30 -9.48 16.70 11.18
C GLU A 30 -8.77 15.93 10.06
N ILE A 31 -8.49 16.57 8.93
CA ILE A 31 -7.67 16.00 7.86
C ILE A 31 -6.24 15.76 8.35
N ASP A 32 -5.60 16.74 8.99
CA ASP A 32 -4.24 16.61 9.51
C ASP A 32 -4.13 15.46 10.52
N VAL A 33 -5.14 15.28 11.38
CA VAL A 33 -5.23 14.17 12.33
C VAL A 33 -5.34 12.83 11.60
N LEU A 34 -6.13 12.77 10.53
CA LEU A 34 -6.24 11.56 9.71
C LEU A 34 -4.92 11.26 8.98
N ASP A 35 -4.28 12.26 8.40
CA ASP A 35 -3.00 12.11 7.70
C ASP A 35 -1.88 11.66 8.65
N ALA A 36 -1.88 12.15 9.89
CA ALA A 36 -0.97 11.68 10.95
C ALA A 36 -1.13 10.18 11.25
N ARG A 37 -2.27 9.57 10.94
CA ARG A 37 -2.51 8.11 11.04
C ARG A 37 -2.17 7.39 9.74
N ILE A 38 -2.41 8.01 8.59
CA ILE A 38 -2.13 7.42 7.27
C ILE A 38 -0.62 7.29 7.04
N VAL A 39 0.16 8.33 7.37
CA VAL A 39 1.60 8.36 7.09
C VAL A 39 2.35 7.18 7.73
N PRO A 40 2.18 6.86 9.04
CA PRO A 40 2.81 5.68 9.63
C PRO A 40 2.42 4.35 8.95
N LEU A 41 1.17 4.21 8.51
CA LEU A 41 0.71 3.02 7.77
C LEU A 41 1.39 2.92 6.40
N LEU A 42 1.57 4.05 5.71
CA LEU A 42 2.31 4.08 4.44
C LEU A 42 3.80 3.77 4.65
N VAL A 43 4.42 4.27 5.73
CA VAL A 43 5.81 3.91 6.10
C VAL A 43 5.94 2.41 6.33
N GLN A 44 5.00 1.80 7.06
CA GLN A 44 4.96 0.36 7.26
C GLN A 44 4.82 -0.40 5.93
N ARG A 45 3.93 0.08 5.04
CA ARG A 45 3.76 -0.48 3.70
C ARG A 45 5.05 -0.40 2.88
N CYS A 46 5.77 0.72 2.92
CA CYS A 46 7.09 0.86 2.28
C CYS A 46 8.11 -0.13 2.86
N GLY A 47 8.07 -0.39 4.17
CA GLY A 47 8.89 -1.43 4.80
C GLY A 47 8.69 -2.82 4.18
N TYR A 48 7.45 -3.19 3.84
CA TYR A 48 7.18 -4.44 3.12
C TYR A 48 7.64 -4.41 1.66
N VAL A 49 7.52 -3.27 0.97
CA VAL A 49 8.02 -3.11 -0.40
C VAL A 49 9.55 -3.25 -0.45
N ALA A 50 10.28 -2.69 0.52
CA ALA A 50 11.73 -2.88 0.64
C ALA A 50 12.12 -4.35 0.89
N GLN A 51 11.28 -5.13 1.57
CA GLN A 51 11.50 -6.57 1.71
C GLN A 51 11.29 -7.31 0.39
N ALA A 52 10.30 -6.90 -0.42
CA ALA A 52 10.06 -7.48 -1.74
C ALA A 52 11.30 -7.36 -2.65
N ALA A 53 12.03 -6.24 -2.58
CA ALA A 53 13.28 -6.04 -3.29
C ALA A 53 14.39 -7.04 -2.93
N ARG A 54 14.36 -7.64 -1.73
CA ARG A 54 15.29 -8.72 -1.30
C ARG A 54 14.84 -10.10 -1.78
N ILE A 55 13.53 -10.31 -1.88
CA ILE A 55 12.93 -11.60 -2.23
C ILE A 55 12.99 -11.83 -3.73
N LYS A 56 12.67 -10.80 -4.52
CA LYS A 56 12.74 -10.85 -5.98
C LYS A 56 14.19 -11.00 -6.42
N GLN A 57 14.41 -11.90 -7.37
CA GLN A 57 15.75 -12.22 -7.89
C GLN A 57 16.04 -11.50 -9.21
N ASP A 58 14.99 -11.01 -9.89
CA ASP A 58 15.09 -10.38 -11.19
C ASP A 58 14.30 -9.06 -11.24
N ALA A 59 14.88 -8.03 -11.86
CA ALA A 59 14.28 -6.71 -12.00
C ALA A 59 12.97 -6.70 -12.82
N SER A 60 12.76 -7.69 -13.69
CA SER A 60 11.50 -7.91 -14.42
C SER A 60 10.35 -8.29 -13.49
N GLN A 61 10.62 -8.86 -12.31
CA GLN A 61 9.62 -9.21 -11.31
C GLN A 61 9.12 -7.99 -10.51
N ILE A 62 9.76 -6.83 -10.67
CA ILE A 62 9.39 -5.61 -9.93
C ILE A 62 8.00 -5.14 -10.33
N VAL A 63 7.67 -5.19 -11.63
CA VAL A 63 6.36 -4.81 -12.15
C VAL A 63 5.52 -6.05 -12.42
N ASP A 64 4.58 -6.31 -11.52
CA ASP A 64 3.58 -7.37 -11.68
C ASP A 64 2.21 -6.74 -11.97
N VAL A 65 1.85 -6.66 -13.25
CA VAL A 65 0.60 -6.03 -13.70
C VAL A 65 -0.62 -6.73 -13.11
N ALA A 66 -0.63 -8.06 -13.05
CA ALA A 66 -1.74 -8.82 -12.48
C ALA A 66 -1.93 -8.48 -11.00
N ARG A 67 -0.83 -8.33 -10.25
CA ARG A 67 -0.88 -7.92 -8.85
C ARG A 67 -1.38 -6.49 -8.69
N ILE A 68 -0.95 -5.56 -9.53
CA ILE A 68 -1.38 -4.16 -9.51
C ILE A 68 -2.90 -4.08 -9.70
N GLU A 69 -3.44 -4.71 -10.74
CA GLU A 69 -4.87 -4.68 -11.02
C GLU A 69 -5.68 -5.37 -9.92
N ALA A 70 -5.18 -6.46 -9.32
CA ALA A 70 -5.83 -7.10 -8.18
C ALA A 70 -5.88 -6.19 -6.94
N ILE A 71 -4.85 -5.36 -6.69
CA ILE A 71 -4.88 -4.37 -5.60
C ILE A 71 -5.91 -3.29 -5.90
N VAL A 72 -5.91 -2.74 -7.11
CA VAL A 72 -6.83 -1.68 -7.51
C VAL A 72 -8.29 -2.14 -7.43
N ALA A 73 -8.61 -3.31 -7.99
CA ALA A 73 -9.96 -3.87 -7.94
C ALA A 73 -10.46 -4.00 -6.49
N ARG A 74 -9.63 -4.54 -5.60
CA ARG A 74 -9.97 -4.67 -4.18
C ARG A 74 -10.17 -3.32 -3.50
N VAL A 75 -9.33 -2.33 -3.78
CA VAL A 75 -9.47 -0.97 -3.21
C VAL A 75 -10.77 -0.31 -3.67
N ARG A 76 -11.14 -0.45 -4.95
CA ARG A 76 -12.41 0.05 -5.48
C ARG A 76 -13.60 -0.59 -4.77
N GLU A 77 -13.60 -1.91 -4.64
CA GLU A 77 -14.65 -2.66 -3.96
C GLU A 77 -14.79 -2.22 -2.50
N GLN A 78 -13.66 -2.11 -1.78
CA GLN A 78 -13.64 -1.63 -0.41
C GLN A 78 -14.14 -0.19 -0.29
N ALA A 79 -13.74 0.71 -1.19
CA ALA A 79 -14.20 2.10 -1.19
C ALA A 79 -15.74 2.15 -1.35
N SER A 80 -16.30 1.41 -2.31
CA SER A 80 -17.75 1.31 -2.52
C SER A 80 -18.47 0.77 -1.28
N ALA A 81 -17.97 -0.33 -0.69
CA ALA A 81 -18.58 -0.95 0.49
C ALA A 81 -18.57 -0.03 1.71
N LEU A 82 -17.61 0.89 1.79
CA LEU A 82 -17.45 1.88 2.85
C LEU A 82 -18.19 3.20 2.58
N GLY A 83 -18.89 3.33 1.43
CA GLY A 83 -19.57 4.55 1.02
C GLY A 83 -18.63 5.66 0.53
N GLY A 84 -17.37 5.32 0.23
CA GLY A 84 -16.38 6.24 -0.33
C GLY A 84 -16.41 6.30 -1.87
N PRO A 85 -15.74 7.29 -2.48
CA PRO A 85 -15.68 7.47 -3.94
C PRO A 85 -14.62 6.55 -4.60
N PRO A 86 -14.99 5.45 -5.29
CA PRO A 86 -14.02 4.45 -5.76
C PRO A 86 -12.96 5.00 -6.70
N GLU A 87 -13.33 5.96 -7.54
CA GLU A 87 -12.43 6.57 -8.53
C GLU A 87 -11.30 7.37 -7.87
N VAL A 88 -11.59 8.05 -6.75
CA VAL A 88 -10.58 8.81 -5.99
C VAL A 88 -9.59 7.84 -5.34
N LEU A 89 -10.10 6.75 -4.76
CA LEU A 89 -9.27 5.76 -4.07
C LEU A 89 -8.42 4.96 -5.07
N GLU A 90 -8.95 4.62 -6.25
CA GLU A 90 -8.16 4.03 -7.33
C GLU A 90 -7.02 4.94 -7.75
N ALA A 91 -7.31 6.22 -8.05
CA ALA A 91 -6.29 7.16 -8.51
C ALA A 91 -5.16 7.31 -7.48
N ALA A 92 -5.51 7.43 -6.19
CA ALA A 92 -4.54 7.49 -5.11
C ALA A 92 -3.69 6.21 -5.00
N TYR A 93 -4.31 5.03 -5.11
CA TYR A 93 -3.59 3.76 -5.02
C TYR A 93 -2.70 3.50 -6.23
N ARG A 94 -3.12 3.86 -7.45
CA ARG A 94 -2.25 3.75 -8.63
C ARG A 94 -1.00 4.62 -8.49
N ALA A 95 -1.16 5.86 -8.01
CA ALA A 95 -0.03 6.75 -7.74
C ALA A 95 0.89 6.17 -6.64
N LEU A 96 0.32 5.68 -5.54
CA LEU A 96 1.08 5.04 -4.46
C LEU A 96 1.85 3.80 -4.95
N ILE A 97 1.23 2.97 -5.77
CA ILE A 97 1.85 1.78 -6.37
C ILE A 97 2.99 2.18 -7.31
N ALA A 98 2.79 3.16 -8.18
CA ALA A 98 3.83 3.65 -9.07
C ALA A 98 5.05 4.17 -8.30
N ALA A 99 4.84 4.97 -7.25
CA ALA A 99 5.91 5.43 -6.37
C ALA A 99 6.59 4.27 -5.62
N SER A 100 5.83 3.24 -5.23
CA SER A 100 6.37 2.05 -4.56
C SER A 100 7.25 1.22 -5.50
N ILE A 101 6.88 1.10 -6.77
CA ILE A 101 7.67 0.42 -7.80
C ILE A 101 9.02 1.13 -7.97
N GLU A 102 9.02 2.46 -8.04
CA GLU A 102 10.27 3.21 -8.16
C GLU A 102 11.15 3.05 -6.92
N PHE A 103 10.55 3.12 -5.73
CA PHE A 103 11.26 2.83 -4.48
C PHE A 103 11.83 1.41 -4.45
N GLU A 104 11.07 0.41 -4.91
CA GLU A 104 11.51 -0.98 -5.00
C GLU A 104 12.69 -1.14 -5.97
N ARG A 105 12.67 -0.46 -7.12
CA ARG A 105 13.80 -0.44 -8.07
C ARG A 105 15.06 0.09 -7.42
N ALA A 106 14.97 1.23 -6.73
CA ALA A 106 16.11 1.82 -6.04
C ALA A 106 16.69 0.87 -4.97
N GLU A 107 15.82 0.25 -4.16
CA GLU A 107 16.25 -0.73 -3.15
C GLU A 107 16.87 -1.98 -3.78
N PHE A 108 16.29 -2.50 -4.86
CA PHE A 108 16.83 -3.65 -5.60
C PHE A 108 18.25 -3.36 -6.11
N VAL A 109 18.46 -2.22 -6.76
CA VAL A 109 19.80 -1.80 -7.23
C VAL A 109 20.77 -1.69 -6.06
N ARG A 110 20.37 -1.04 -4.97
CA ARG A 110 21.21 -0.86 -3.77
C ARG A 110 21.67 -2.21 -3.19
N LEU A 111 20.78 -3.20 -3.14
CA LEU A 111 21.08 -4.53 -2.60
C LEU A 111 22.00 -5.33 -3.54
N HIS A 112 21.74 -5.32 -4.84
CA HIS A 112 22.50 -6.14 -5.80
C HIS A 112 23.87 -5.55 -6.15
N THR A 113 24.01 -4.22 -6.12
CA THR A 113 25.32 -3.55 -6.26
C THR A 113 26.19 -3.70 -5.00
N ALA A 114 25.59 -3.65 -3.80
CA ALA A 114 26.31 -3.88 -2.55
C ALA A 114 26.77 -5.34 -2.39
N SER A 115 26.03 -6.31 -2.94
CA SER A 115 26.47 -7.70 -3.01
C SER A 115 27.69 -7.87 -3.92
N ALA A 116 27.71 -7.22 -5.10
CA ALA A 116 28.85 -7.27 -6.02
C ALA A 116 30.14 -6.65 -5.42
N ALA A 117 30.02 -5.61 -4.59
CA ALA A 117 31.16 -4.97 -3.93
C ALA A 117 31.74 -5.77 -2.74
N LYS A 118 30.98 -6.72 -2.18
CA LYS A 118 31.45 -7.60 -1.09
C LYS A 118 32.19 -8.85 -1.58
N GLU A 119 32.13 -9.17 -2.87
CA GLU A 119 32.73 -10.36 -3.48
C GLU A 119 34.07 -10.07 -4.19
N GLN A 120 34.58 -8.84 -4.15
CA GLN A 120 35.90 -8.51 -4.71
C GLN A 120 37.01 -8.79 -3.69
N PRO A 121 38.02 -9.62 -4.05
CA PRO A 121 39.13 -10.01 -3.16
C PRO A 121 40.15 -8.90 -2.90
#